data_AF-A0A820TVM7-F1
#
_entry.id   AF-A0A820TVM7-F1
#
_cell.length_a   1.000
_cell.length_b   1.000
_cell.length_c   1.000
_cell.angle_alpha   90.00
_cell.angle_beta   90.00
_cell.angle_gamma   90.00
#
_symmetry.space_group_name_H-M   'P 1'
#
loop_
_entity.id
_entity.type
_entity.pdbx_description
1 polymer ?
#
loop_
_entity_poly.entity_id
_entity_poly.type
_entity_poly.pdbx_seq_one_letter_code
_entity_poly.pdbx_strand_id
1 'polypeptide(L)'
;MSEISGRDIKDVAEQGSTLVFIVYPEAIATMPWAPVWAVFFFLMLLTLGLDSSFGGSEAIITALSDVFPVLRQHREWFVGILFSLYFVIGIPSCTDAGVYFVELLQNYAAFYSIIIAVLFEAIAVSWLYGIERISEDVKEMLGTKPGKFWIITWCLIAPLFL
;
A
#
# COMPACT_ATOMS: atom_id res chain seq x y z
N MET A 1 -1.19 -12.75 26.27
CA MET A 1 -1.06 -11.38 26.82
C MET A 1 -2.15 -11.06 27.82
N SER A 2 -3.45 -11.03 27.48
CA SER A 2 -4.49 -10.73 28.50
C SER A 2 -4.48 -11.72 29.69
N GLU A 3 -4.25 -13.00 29.42
CA GLU A 3 -4.20 -14.06 30.44
C GLU A 3 -2.91 -14.05 31.29
N ILE A 4 -1.79 -13.58 30.72
CA ILE A 4 -0.47 -13.57 31.38
C ILE A 4 -0.22 -12.24 32.11
N SER A 5 -0.67 -11.13 31.53
CA SER A 5 -0.45 -9.76 32.02
C SER A 5 -1.61 -9.23 32.86
N GLY A 6 -2.74 -9.96 32.93
CA GLY A 6 -3.92 -9.58 33.72
C GLY A 6 -4.62 -8.29 33.29
N ARG A 7 -4.36 -7.81 32.06
CA ARG A 7 -4.96 -6.60 31.48
C ARG A 7 -6.13 -6.95 30.56
N ASP A 8 -7.11 -6.04 30.46
CA ASP A 8 -8.24 -6.20 29.54
C ASP A 8 -7.75 -6.23 28.08
N ILE A 9 -8.43 -6.99 27.22
CA ILE A 9 -8.09 -7.11 25.80
C ILE A 9 -8.15 -5.74 25.11
N LYS A 10 -8.98 -4.81 25.59
CA LYS A 10 -9.06 -3.45 25.04
C LYS A 10 -7.79 -2.64 25.26
N ASP A 11 -7.05 -2.90 26.34
CA ASP A 11 -5.83 -2.16 26.68
C ASP A 11 -4.60 -2.67 25.91
N VAL A 12 -4.70 -3.87 25.30
CA VAL A 12 -3.64 -4.47 24.48
C VAL A 12 -3.95 -4.46 22.98
N ALA A 13 -5.17 -4.06 22.60
CA ALA A 13 -5.63 -3.99 21.22
C ALA A 13 -5.48 -2.56 20.65
N GLU A 14 -4.28 -2.00 20.74
CA GLU A 14 -3.95 -0.77 20.00
C GLU A 14 -3.88 -1.07 18.50
N GLN A 15 -4.23 -0.11 17.64
CA GLN A 15 -4.17 -0.26 16.19
C GLN A 15 -2.88 0.36 15.62
N GLY A 16 -2.41 -0.16 14.49
CA GLY A 16 -1.28 0.42 13.77
C GLY A 16 0.10 -0.02 14.28
N SER A 17 1.07 0.89 14.19
CA SER A 17 2.49 0.61 14.46
C SER A 17 2.77 0.23 15.91
N THR A 18 2.03 0.79 16.86
CA THR A 18 2.23 0.53 18.30
C THR A 18 1.96 -0.92 18.67
N LEU A 19 0.96 -1.56 18.05
CA LEU A 19 0.67 -2.98 18.25
C LEU A 19 1.89 -3.84 17.89
N VAL A 20 2.46 -3.57 16.73
CA VAL A 20 3.53 -4.37 16.11
C VAL A 20 4.88 -4.13 16.78
N PHE A 21 5.16 -2.91 17.24
CA PHE A 21 6.46 -2.56 17.83
C PHE A 21 6.49 -2.55 19.36
N ILE A 22 5.34 -2.63 20.05
CA ILE A 22 5.27 -2.67 21.52
C ILE A 22 4.61 -3.96 22.01
N VAL A 23 3.33 -4.18 21.66
CA VAL A 23 2.53 -5.27 22.22
C VAL A 23 3.04 -6.65 21.78
N TYR A 24 3.37 -6.82 20.49
CA TYR A 24 3.88 -8.09 19.96
C TYR A 24 5.26 -8.46 20.52
N PRO A 25 6.27 -7.56 20.56
CA PRO A 25 7.55 -7.84 21.20
C PRO A 25 7.43 -8.16 22.69
N GLU A 26 6.54 -7.49 23.43
CA GLU A 26 6.26 -7.79 24.84
C GLU A 26 5.72 -9.23 25.00
N ALA A 27 4.84 -9.66 24.09
CA ALA A 27 4.36 -11.04 24.07
C ALA A 27 5.47 -12.05 23.73
N ILE A 28 6.26 -11.77 22.69
CA ILE A 28 7.36 -12.65 22.23
C ILE A 28 8.40 -12.84 23.33
N ALA A 29 8.69 -11.81 24.12
CA ALA A 29 9.63 -11.89 25.23
C ALA A 29 9.24 -12.91 26.31
N THR A 30 7.94 -13.24 26.43
CA THR A 30 7.45 -14.26 27.38
C THR A 30 7.57 -15.69 26.86
N MET A 31 7.89 -15.90 25.58
CA MET A 31 7.96 -17.22 24.96
C MET A 31 9.34 -17.88 25.14
N PRO A 32 9.41 -19.22 25.23
CA PRO A 32 10.69 -19.92 25.15
C PRO A 32 11.34 -19.68 23.78
N TRP A 33 12.66 -19.51 23.75
CA TRP A 33 13.42 -19.16 22.54
C TRP A 33 13.01 -17.81 21.91
N ALA A 34 12.59 -16.83 22.72
CA ALA A 34 12.19 -15.49 22.30
C ALA A 34 13.07 -14.83 21.21
N PRO A 35 14.43 -14.93 21.23
CA PRO A 35 15.25 -14.32 20.19
C PRO A 35 14.97 -14.86 18.77
N VAL A 36 14.67 -16.15 18.64
CA VAL A 36 14.37 -16.77 17.33
C VAL A 36 13.04 -16.24 16.78
N TRP A 37 12.03 -16.17 17.64
CA TRP A 37 10.71 -15.66 17.28
C TRP A 37 10.74 -14.17 16.92
N ALA A 38 11.54 -13.37 17.63
CA ALA A 38 11.72 -11.96 17.32
C ALA A 38 12.34 -11.76 15.93
N VAL A 39 13.36 -12.54 15.55
CA VAL A 39 13.98 -12.46 14.22
C VAL A 39 12.96 -12.78 13.13
N PHE A 40 12.21 -13.87 13.25
CA PHE A 40 11.20 -14.21 12.25
C PHE A 40 10.09 -13.16 12.15
N PHE A 41 9.66 -12.61 13.29
CA PHE A 41 8.63 -11.59 13.33
C PHE A 41 9.06 -10.29 12.64
N PHE A 42 10.24 -9.75 12.96
CA PHE A 42 10.74 -8.53 12.32
C PHE A 42 11.14 -8.75 10.85
N LEU A 43 11.65 -9.95 10.50
CA LEU A 43 11.91 -10.30 9.11
C LEU A 43 10.62 -10.31 8.29
N MET A 44 9.54 -10.89 8.82
CA MET A 44 8.23 -10.88 8.19
C MET A 44 7.74 -9.44 7.93
N LEU A 45 7.83 -8.56 8.94
CA LEU A 45 7.43 -7.15 8.80
C LEU A 45 8.27 -6.42 7.73
N LEU A 46 9.58 -6.68 7.71
CA LEU A 46 10.48 -6.12 6.71
C LEU A 46 10.10 -6.59 5.31
N THR A 47 9.83 -7.89 5.09
CA THR A 47 9.42 -8.40 3.78
C THR A 47 8.06 -7.85 3.34
N LEU A 48 7.09 -7.71 4.26
CA LEU A 48 5.79 -7.12 3.96
C LEU A 48 5.90 -5.65 3.50
N GLY A 49 6.78 -4.88 4.15
CA GLY A 49 7.06 -3.49 3.79
C GLY A 49 7.83 -3.35 2.48
N LEU A 50 8.80 -4.24 2.23
CA LEU A 50 9.62 -4.22 1.01
C LEU A 50 8.79 -4.48 -0.25
N ASP A 51 8.00 -5.55 -0.27
CA ASP A 51 7.20 -5.91 -1.47
C ASP A 51 6.22 -4.80 -1.84
N SER A 52 5.57 -4.20 -0.84
CA SER A 52 4.65 -3.08 -1.02
C SER A 52 5.36 -1.84 -1.58
N SER A 53 6.57 -1.55 -1.07
CA SER A 53 7.37 -0.38 -1.48
C SER A 53 7.92 -0.54 -2.91
N PHE A 54 8.25 -1.76 -3.32
CA PHE A 54 8.64 -2.07 -4.70
C PHE A 54 7.47 -1.86 -5.66
N GLY A 55 6.26 -2.32 -5.33
CA GLY A 55 5.08 -2.08 -6.16
C GLY A 55 4.78 -0.60 -6.37
N GLY A 56 4.83 0.20 -5.30
CA GLY A 56 4.59 1.66 -5.39
C GLY A 56 5.66 2.39 -6.20
N SER A 57 6.94 2.06 -5.98
CA SER A 57 8.05 2.69 -6.72
C SER A 57 8.03 2.30 -8.19
N GLU A 58 7.75 1.03 -8.50
CA GLU A 58 7.69 0.53 -9.89
C GLU A 58 6.53 1.16 -10.66
N ALA A 59 5.39 1.46 -10.01
CA ALA A 59 4.30 2.18 -10.63
C ALA A 59 4.74 3.58 -11.12
N ILE A 60 5.51 4.31 -10.31
CA ILE A 60 6.05 5.63 -10.67
C ILE A 60 7.09 5.49 -11.79
N ILE A 61 8.01 4.53 -11.66
CA ILE A 61 9.07 4.30 -12.65
C ILE A 61 8.48 3.93 -14.00
N THR A 62 7.50 3.03 -14.03
CA THR A 62 6.84 2.57 -15.25
C THR A 62 6.05 3.70 -15.89
N ALA A 63 5.20 4.39 -15.12
CA ALA A 63 4.39 5.50 -15.63
C ALA A 63 5.25 6.62 -16.26
N LEU A 64 6.35 7.00 -15.59
CA LEU A 64 7.24 8.02 -16.14
C LEU A 64 8.06 7.53 -17.33
N SER A 65 8.45 6.25 -17.35
CA SER A 65 9.19 5.66 -18.46
C SER A 65 8.35 5.51 -19.73
N ASP A 66 7.05 5.27 -19.58
CA ASP A 66 6.11 5.17 -20.71
C ASP A 66 5.79 6.54 -21.32
N VAL A 67 5.72 7.59 -20.50
CA VAL A 67 5.52 8.97 -20.97
C VAL A 67 6.79 9.57 -21.55
N PHE A 68 7.95 9.33 -20.93
CA PHE A 68 9.23 9.92 -21.33
C PHE A 68 10.24 8.85 -21.78
N PRO A 69 10.42 8.65 -23.11
CA PRO A 69 11.31 7.61 -23.63
C PRO A 69 12.80 7.82 -23.26
N VAL A 70 13.20 9.05 -22.92
CA VAL A 70 14.56 9.37 -22.45
C VAL A 70 14.84 8.73 -21.09
N LEU A 71 13.85 8.73 -20.18
CA LEU A 71 13.95 8.10 -18.86
C LEU A 71 14.04 6.58 -19.00
N ARG A 72 13.32 5.99 -19.97
CA ARG A 72 13.39 4.57 -20.28
C ARG A 72 14.80 4.12 -20.73
N GLN A 73 15.49 4.94 -21.50
CA GLN A 73 16.86 4.65 -21.95
C GLN A 73 17.89 4.71 -20.82
N HIS A 74 17.67 5.56 -19.81
CA HIS A 74 18.58 5.76 -18.68
C HIS A 74 17.93 5.37 -17.35
N ARG A 75 17.21 4.24 -17.34
CA ARG A 75 16.39 3.81 -16.19
C ARG A 75 17.19 3.72 -14.89
N GLU A 76 18.41 3.17 -14.93
CA GLU A 76 19.26 3.00 -13.74
C GLU A 76 19.60 4.33 -13.08
N TRP A 77 19.98 5.34 -13.88
CA TRP A 77 20.24 6.70 -13.40
C TRP A 77 18.98 7.35 -12.83
N PHE A 78 17.84 7.17 -13.50
CA PHE A 78 16.56 7.70 -13.03
C PHE A 78 16.17 7.12 -11.67
N VAL A 79 16.27 5.80 -11.49
CA VAL A 79 15.98 5.14 -10.21
C VAL A 79 16.94 5.60 -9.11
N GLY A 80 18.24 5.73 -9.43
CA GLY A 80 19.23 6.26 -8.49
C GLY A 80 18.89 7.67 -7.99
N ILE A 81 18.46 8.55 -8.89
CA ILE A 81 18.03 9.92 -8.54
C ILE A 81 16.74 9.88 -7.71
N LEU A 82 15.77 9.07 -8.10
CA LEU A 82 14.48 8.95 -7.41
C LEU A 82 14.67 8.50 -5.95
N PHE A 83 15.45 7.44 -5.73
CA PHE A 83 15.73 6.96 -4.37
C PHE A 83 16.64 7.89 -3.58
N SER A 84 17.56 8.60 -4.22
CA SER A 84 18.32 9.66 -3.56
C SER A 84 17.39 10.78 -3.06
N LEU A 85 16.38 11.16 -3.85
CA LEU A 85 15.37 12.13 -3.47
C LEU A 85 14.48 11.61 -2.33
N TYR A 86 14.03 10.34 -2.38
CA TYR A 86 13.30 9.73 -1.27
C TYR A 86 14.11 9.70 0.02
N PHE A 87 15.41 9.41 -0.07
CA PHE A 87 16.28 9.41 1.09
C PHE A 87 16.37 10.81 1.72
N VAL A 88 16.60 11.86 0.91
CA VAL A 88 16.69 13.25 1.41
C VAL A 88 15.37 13.71 2.04
N ILE A 89 14.24 13.43 1.39
CA ILE A 89 12.90 13.78 1.92
C ILE A 89 12.53 12.91 3.12
N GLY A 90 13.12 11.71 3.25
CA GLY A 90 12.90 10.79 4.37
C GLY A 90 13.69 11.13 5.63
N ILE A 91 14.71 11.99 5.56
CA ILE A 91 15.52 12.40 6.74
C ILE A 91 14.66 12.90 7.92
N PRO A 92 13.64 13.76 7.73
CA PRO A 92 12.74 14.18 8.82
C PRO A 92 12.06 13.02 9.55
N SER A 93 11.73 11.94 8.84
CA SER A 93 11.12 10.74 9.43
C SER A 93 12.07 9.98 10.37
N CYS A 94 13.38 10.17 10.25
CA CYS A 94 14.40 9.54 11.10
C CYS A 94 14.80 10.40 12.32
N THR A 95 14.19 11.57 12.50
CA THR A 95 14.44 12.43 13.68
C THR A 95 13.65 11.95 14.90
N ASP A 96 13.95 12.48 16.09
CA ASP A 96 13.22 12.13 17.33
C ASP A 96 11.71 12.44 17.23
N ALA A 97 11.33 13.44 16.42
CA ALA A 97 9.94 13.79 16.12
C ALA A 97 9.39 13.09 14.87
N GLY A 98 10.12 12.14 14.30
CA GLY A 98 9.79 11.48 13.03
C GLY A 98 8.46 10.74 13.03
N VAL A 99 8.03 10.22 14.20
CA VAL A 99 6.72 9.55 14.35
C VAL A 99 5.57 10.50 13.97
N TYR A 100 5.63 11.77 14.39
CA TYR A 100 4.62 12.76 14.04
C TYR A 100 4.62 13.09 12.55
N PHE A 101 5.80 13.12 11.92
CA PHE A 101 5.92 13.36 10.49
C PHE A 101 5.35 12.18 9.67
N VAL A 102 5.61 10.95 10.09
CA VAL A 102 5.04 9.75 9.47
C VAL A 102 3.53 9.71 9.63
N GLU A 103 3.01 10.03 10.82
CA GLU A 103 1.56 10.09 11.06
C GLU A 103 0.87 11.15 10.20
N LEU A 104 1.49 12.34 10.06
CA LEU A 104 1.00 13.39 9.18
C LEU A 104 0.91 12.91 7.73
N LEU A 105 1.97 12.28 7.22
CA LEU A 105 1.96 11.73 5.86
C LEU A 105 0.93 10.62 5.70
N GLN A 106 0.80 9.71 6.67
CA GLN A 106 -0.15 8.62 6.62
C GLN A 106 -1.60 9.12 6.55
N ASN A 107 -1.94 10.13 7.36
CA ASN A 107 -3.30 10.65 7.43
C ASN A 107 -3.69 11.52 6.22
N TYR A 108 -2.75 12.28 5.65
CA TYR A 108 -3.06 13.28 4.63
C TYR A 108 -2.54 12.97 3.22
N ALA A 109 -1.47 12.18 3.06
CA ALA A 109 -0.83 12.03 1.74
C ALA A 109 -1.61 11.12 0.79
N ALA A 110 -2.14 10.00 1.27
CA ALA A 110 -2.68 8.95 0.40
C ALA A 110 -4.19 8.70 0.57
N PHE A 111 -4.70 8.75 1.80
CA PHE A 111 -6.03 8.20 2.10
C PHE A 111 -7.17 8.90 1.34
N TYR A 112 -7.30 10.23 1.48
CA TYR A 112 -8.38 10.96 0.78
C TYR A 112 -8.13 11.07 -0.73
N SER A 113 -6.86 11.22 -1.12
CA SER A 113 -6.48 11.39 -2.52
C SER A 113 -6.75 10.13 -3.35
N ILE A 114 -6.47 8.93 -2.82
CA ILE A 114 -6.67 7.69 -3.57
C ILE A 114 -8.16 7.38 -3.75
N ILE A 115 -9.01 7.67 -2.77
CA ILE A 115 -10.47 7.44 -2.87
C ILE A 115 -11.03 8.26 -4.03
N ILE A 116 -10.70 9.56 -4.08
CA ILE A 116 -11.16 10.45 -5.14
C ILE A 116 -10.59 10.02 -6.50
N ALA A 117 -9.32 9.61 -6.56
CA ALA A 117 -8.69 9.13 -7.80
C ALA A 117 -9.39 7.87 -8.34
N VAL A 118 -9.60 6.85 -7.50
CA VAL A 118 -10.26 5.60 -7.90
C VAL A 118 -11.73 5.83 -8.26
N LEU A 119 -12.43 6.78 -7.60
CA LEU A 119 -13.78 7.17 -7.99
C LEU A 119 -13.81 7.72 -9.42
N PHE A 120 -12.90 8.63 -9.76
CA PHE A 120 -12.81 9.16 -11.12
C PHE A 120 -12.38 8.11 -12.14
N GLU A 121 -11.46 7.21 -11.80
CA GLU A 121 -11.10 6.08 -12.65
C GLU A 121 -12.30 5.17 -12.91
N ALA A 122 -13.08 4.83 -11.87
CA ALA A 122 -14.27 4.00 -12.01
C ALA A 122 -15.33 4.64 -12.91
N ILE A 123 -15.58 5.94 -12.76
CA ILE A 123 -16.49 6.70 -13.62
C ILE A 123 -15.94 6.79 -15.05
N ALA A 124 -14.65 7.09 -15.21
CA ALA A 124 -14.01 7.22 -16.52
C ALA A 124 -14.07 5.91 -17.30
N VAL A 125 -13.74 4.78 -16.67
CA VAL A 125 -13.76 3.47 -17.31
C VAL A 125 -15.19 3.00 -17.59
N SER A 126 -16.09 3.09 -16.61
CA SER A 126 -17.41 2.49 -16.73
C SER A 126 -18.40 3.34 -17.55
N TRP A 127 -18.32 4.67 -17.45
CA TRP A 127 -19.31 5.59 -18.05
C TRP A 127 -18.75 6.35 -19.25
N LEU A 128 -17.53 6.88 -19.18
CA LEU A 128 -16.96 7.68 -20.29
C LEU A 128 -16.39 6.79 -21.41
N TYR A 129 -15.55 5.81 -21.07
CA TYR A 129 -15.02 4.83 -22.02
C TYR A 129 -16.12 3.86 -22.46
N GLY A 130 -16.97 3.46 -21.52
CA GLY A 130 -18.19 2.70 -21.75
C GLY A 130 -18.02 1.21 -21.44
N ILE A 131 -18.95 0.70 -20.64
CA ILE A 131 -18.92 -0.68 -20.12
C ILE A 131 -18.95 -1.77 -21.20
N GLU A 132 -19.55 -1.48 -22.36
CA GLU A 132 -19.59 -2.41 -23.49
C GLU A 132 -18.22 -2.55 -24.16
N ARG A 133 -17.48 -1.45 -24.31
CA ARG A 133 -16.13 -1.46 -24.92
C ARG A 133 -15.15 -2.22 -24.06
N ILE A 134 -15.11 -1.95 -22.76
CA ILE A 134 -14.23 -2.72 -21.85
C ILE A 134 -14.63 -4.20 -21.77
N SER A 135 -15.91 -4.53 -21.88
CA SER A 135 -16.37 -5.93 -21.93
C SER A 135 -15.90 -6.64 -23.21
N GLU A 136 -15.78 -5.91 -24.32
CA GLU A 136 -15.22 -6.42 -25.57
C GLU A 136 -13.70 -6.55 -25.50
N ASP A 137 -12.99 -5.57 -24.94
CA ASP A 137 -11.54 -5.63 -24.72
C ASP A 137 -11.17 -6.85 -23.85
N VAL A 138 -11.90 -7.07 -22.76
CA VAL A 138 -11.70 -8.24 -21.89
C VAL A 138 -11.99 -9.56 -22.64
N LYS A 139 -13.00 -9.57 -23.53
CA LYS A 139 -13.29 -10.75 -24.37
C LYS A 139 -12.17 -11.01 -25.37
N GLU A 140 -11.56 -9.98 -25.93
CA GLU A 140 -10.42 -10.13 -26.84
C GLU A 140 -9.20 -10.68 -26.12
N MET A 141 -8.93 -10.22 -24.88
CA MET A 141 -7.79 -10.68 -24.08
C MET A 141 -7.96 -12.09 -23.51
N LEU A 142 -9.15 -12.44 -23.00
CA LEU A 142 -9.40 -13.68 -22.26
C LEU A 142 -10.31 -14.68 -23.00
N GLY A 143 -10.81 -14.32 -24.18
CA GLY A 143 -11.73 -15.15 -24.99
C GLY A 143 -13.19 -15.17 -24.49
N THR A 144 -13.50 -14.59 -23.32
CA THR A 144 -14.84 -14.63 -22.71
C THR A 144 -15.27 -13.26 -22.19
N LYS A 145 -16.57 -12.95 -22.32
CA LYS A 145 -17.11 -11.67 -21.81
C LYS A 145 -17.22 -11.71 -20.28
N PRO A 146 -16.89 -10.61 -19.58
CA PRO A 146 -17.11 -10.51 -18.14
C PRO A 146 -18.61 -10.68 -17.82
N GLY A 147 -18.90 -11.45 -16.77
CA GLY A 147 -20.27 -11.73 -16.34
C GLY A 147 -21.01 -10.48 -15.87
N LYS A 148 -22.35 -10.57 -15.80
CA LYS A 148 -23.22 -9.46 -15.35
C LYS A 148 -22.87 -8.92 -13.96
N PHE A 149 -22.34 -9.78 -13.08
CA PHE A 149 -21.86 -9.39 -11.75
C PHE A 149 -20.76 -8.32 -11.84
N TRP A 150 -19.74 -8.53 -12.68
CA TRP A 150 -18.64 -7.57 -12.85
C TRP A 150 -19.11 -6.26 -13.45
N ILE A 151 -20.00 -6.33 -14.44
CA ILE A 151 -20.59 -5.16 -15.10
C ILE A 151 -21.37 -4.29 -14.11
N ILE A 152 -22.22 -4.89 -13.27
CA ILE A 152 -22.97 -4.17 -12.24
C ILE A 152 -22.02 -3.60 -11.17
N THR A 153 -20.98 -4.36 -10.83
CA THR A 153 -20.00 -3.93 -9.83
C THR A 153 -19.24 -2.69 -10.28
N TRP A 154 -18.72 -2.68 -11.51
CA TRP A 154 -17.96 -1.55 -12.04
C TRP A 154 -18.84 -0.32 -12.31
N CYS A 155 -20.06 -0.52 -12.82
CA CYS A 155 -20.93 0.59 -13.20
C CYS A 155 -21.63 1.27 -12.01
N LEU A 156 -22.03 0.48 -10.99
CA LEU A 156 -22.90 0.97 -9.91
C LEU A 156 -22.29 0.78 -8.51
N ILE A 157 -21.79 -0.42 -8.19
CA ILE A 157 -21.38 -0.73 -6.81
C ILE A 157 -20.09 0.01 -6.43
N ALA A 158 -19.08 0.00 -7.30
CA ALA A 158 -17.79 0.62 -7.01
C ALA A 158 -17.90 2.15 -6.85
N PRO A 159 -18.56 2.90 -7.75
CA PRO A 159 -18.70 4.35 -7.57
C PRO A 159 -19.61 4.78 -6.41
N LEU A 160 -20.50 3.89 -5.95
CA LEU A 160 -21.40 4.18 -4.82
C LEU A 160 -20.77 3.80 -3.47
N PHE A 161 -19.83 2.85 -3.48
CA PHE A 161 -19.08 2.43 -2.30
C PHE A 161 -17.91 3.37 -1.98
N LEU A 162 -17.23 3.87 -3.01
CA LEU A 162 -16.14 4.85 -2.92
C LEU A 162 -16.68 6.26 -2.62
#